data_AF-A0A7X2MTM8-F1
#
_entry.id   AF-A0A7X2MTM8-F1
#
_cell.length_a   1.000
_cell.length_b   1.000
_cell.length_c   1.000
_cell.angle_alpha   90.00
_cell.angle_beta   90.00
_cell.angle_gamma   90.00
#
_symmetry.space_group_name_H-M   'P 1'
#
loop_
_entity.id
_entity.type
_entity.pdbx_description
1 polymer ?
#
loop_
_entity_poly.entity_id
_entity_poly.type
_entity_poly.pdbx_seq_one_letter_code
_entity_poly.pdbx_strand_id
1 'polypeptide(L)'
;LQITQQHKRIPLLIALEQVAALKVCSEFDDHYLLGAGASLQQVSEFLASRIPGVSEMLQRFASLQIRLQGTLGGNIGNASPIGDASPVLLALNASLLLQRGEQQRSLPLDQFFTGYRQTRLEKGEFIRAIRIDKVTVSPDFVAWKVSKRRDDDISAVFAAFNLQIEQGVVSSS
;
A
#
# COMPACT_ATOMS: atom_id res chain seq x y z
N LEU A 1 5.83 -17.99 -6.29
CA LEU A 1 6.39 -18.35 -7.62
C LEU A 1 7.88 -18.68 -7.55
N GLN A 2 8.77 -17.82 -7.06
CA GLN A 2 10.21 -18.13 -7.08
C GLN A 2 10.63 -19.35 -6.25
N ILE A 3 9.97 -19.58 -5.11
CA ILE A 3 10.26 -20.74 -4.25
C ILE A 3 9.46 -21.96 -4.70
N THR A 4 8.15 -21.79 -4.83
CA THR A 4 7.23 -22.89 -5.15
C THR A 4 7.23 -23.35 -6.61
N GLN A 5 7.56 -22.48 -7.57
CA GLN A 5 7.60 -22.82 -8.99
C GLN A 5 9.00 -22.74 -9.61
N GLN A 6 9.90 -21.89 -9.11
CA GLN A 6 11.28 -21.81 -9.60
C GLN A 6 12.28 -22.52 -8.66
N HIS A 7 11.80 -23.20 -7.62
CA HIS A 7 12.55 -24.06 -6.69
C HIS A 7 13.80 -23.40 -6.08
N LYS A 8 13.81 -22.07 -5.94
CA LYS A 8 14.90 -21.37 -5.25
C LYS A 8 14.89 -21.69 -3.75
N ARG A 9 16.06 -21.80 -3.14
CA ARG A 9 16.21 -21.95 -1.68
C ARG A 9 16.25 -20.58 -1.01
N ILE A 10 15.61 -20.46 0.15
CA ILE A 10 15.74 -19.29 1.04
C ILE A 10 16.81 -19.65 2.10
N PRO A 11 18.03 -19.08 2.03
CA PRO A 11 19.08 -19.40 3.00
C PRO A 11 18.80 -18.81 4.38
N LEU A 12 18.03 -17.71 4.46
CA LEU A 12 17.64 -17.04 5.70
C LEU A 12 16.24 -16.44 5.54
N LEU A 13 15.34 -16.78 6.47
CA LEU A 13 13.99 -16.24 6.55
C LEU A 13 13.82 -15.52 7.88
N ILE A 14 13.35 -14.28 7.84
CA ILE A 14 12.95 -13.51 9.01
C ILE A 14 11.45 -13.31 8.93
N ALA A 15 10.70 -13.93 9.85
CA ALA A 15 9.25 -13.80 9.90
C ALA A 15 8.85 -12.57 10.72
N LEU A 16 8.07 -11.66 10.12
CA LEU A 16 7.61 -10.41 10.76
C LEU A 16 6.22 -10.54 11.40
N GLU A 17 5.57 -11.70 11.24
CA GLU A 17 4.18 -11.93 11.60
C GLU A 17 3.86 -11.70 13.09
N GLN A 18 4.83 -11.83 13.99
CA GLN A 18 4.62 -11.64 15.43
C GLN A 18 5.06 -10.26 15.94
N VAL A 19 5.55 -9.38 15.06
CA VAL A 19 6.01 -8.05 15.45
C VAL A 19 4.81 -7.09 15.50
N ALA A 20 4.13 -7.05 16.66
CA ALA A 20 2.92 -6.25 16.86
C ALA A 20 3.11 -4.76 16.49
N ALA A 21 4.29 -4.20 16.78
CA ALA A 21 4.62 -2.81 16.48
C ALA A 21 4.56 -2.47 14.97
N LEU A 22 4.77 -3.45 14.08
CA LEU A 22 4.66 -3.24 12.64
C LEU A 22 3.22 -3.31 12.11
N LYS A 23 2.25 -3.70 12.94
CA LYS A 23 0.85 -3.90 12.51
C LYS A 23 -0.07 -2.73 12.85
N VAL A 24 0.44 -1.73 13.56
CA VAL A 24 -0.39 -0.66 14.10
C VAL A 24 -0.77 0.32 12.99
N CYS A 25 -2.07 0.58 12.84
CA CYS A 25 -2.57 1.72 12.10
C CYS A 25 -2.95 2.83 13.10
N SER A 26 -2.52 4.05 12.84
CA SER A 26 -2.72 5.20 13.73
C SER A 26 -3.17 6.42 12.96
N GLU A 27 -3.94 7.24 13.63
CA GLU A 27 -4.41 8.51 13.13
C GLU A 27 -3.75 9.63 13.95
N PHE A 28 -3.20 10.61 13.24
CA PHE A 28 -2.66 11.83 13.79
C PHE A 28 -3.44 13.01 13.23
N ASP A 29 -3.16 14.22 13.71
CA ASP A 29 -3.89 15.43 13.29
C ASP A 29 -3.72 15.71 11.80
N ASP A 30 -2.51 15.51 11.26
CA ASP A 30 -2.11 15.85 9.90
C ASP A 30 -2.00 14.65 8.95
N HIS A 31 -1.95 13.42 9.47
CA HIS A 31 -1.70 12.23 8.66
C HIS A 31 -2.29 10.94 9.23
N TYR A 32 -2.40 9.93 8.37
CA TYR A 32 -2.59 8.53 8.74
C TYR A 32 -1.25 7.79 8.64
N LEU A 33 -1.02 6.88 9.58
CA LEU A 33 0.14 5.99 9.57
C LEU A 33 -0.33 4.54 9.55
N LEU A 34 0.04 3.80 8.51
CA LEU A 34 -0.35 2.42 8.29
C LEU A 34 0.87 1.52 8.49
N GLY A 35 0.86 0.66 9.50
CA GLY A 35 1.97 -0.27 9.76
C GLY A 35 2.22 -1.20 8.57
N ALA A 36 3.50 -1.40 8.22
CA ALA A 36 3.86 -2.23 7.07
C ALA A 36 3.46 -3.72 7.25
N GLY A 37 3.37 -4.19 8.48
CA GLY A 37 2.90 -5.52 8.86
C GLY A 37 1.38 -5.62 9.04
N ALA A 38 0.63 -4.52 8.94
CA ALA A 38 -0.82 -4.56 9.00
C ALA A 38 -1.36 -5.34 7.81
N SER A 39 -2.34 -6.21 8.05
CA SER A 39 -3.00 -6.93 6.97
C SER A 39 -3.80 -5.97 6.10
N LEU A 40 -4.02 -6.34 4.83
CA LEU A 40 -4.84 -5.52 3.93
C LEU A 40 -6.27 -5.36 4.47
N GLN A 41 -6.78 -6.36 5.19
CA GLN A 41 -8.07 -6.27 5.87
C GLN A 41 -8.05 -5.23 7.00
N GLN A 42 -7.04 -5.25 7.87
CA GLN A 42 -6.90 -4.26 8.96
C GLN A 42 -6.77 -2.84 8.42
N VAL A 43 -6.03 -2.67 7.31
CA VAL A 43 -5.91 -1.37 6.63
C VAL A 43 -7.25 -0.92 6.04
N SER A 44 -7.99 -1.83 5.40
CA SER A 44 -9.33 -1.53 4.87
C SER A 44 -10.28 -1.09 5.97
N GLU A 45 -10.36 -1.83 7.08
CA GLU A 45 -11.22 -1.49 8.22
C GLU A 45 -10.84 -0.17 8.85
N PHE A 46 -9.54 0.08 9.03
CA PHE A 46 -9.05 1.36 9.53
C PHE A 46 -9.44 2.51 8.59
N LEU A 47 -9.26 2.37 7.28
CA LEU A 47 -9.56 3.44 6.33
C LEU A 47 -11.05 3.59 5.99
N ALA A 48 -11.92 2.65 6.37
CA ALA A 48 -13.34 2.66 6.01
C ALA A 48 -14.07 3.96 6.39
N SER A 49 -13.78 4.52 7.57
CA SER A 49 -14.37 5.78 8.03
C SER A 49 -13.52 7.03 7.72
N ARG A 50 -12.37 6.85 7.04
CA ARG A 50 -11.34 7.89 6.87
C ARG A 50 -11.11 8.26 5.41
N ILE A 51 -10.99 7.24 4.56
CA ILE A 51 -10.89 7.34 3.11
C ILE A 51 -11.72 6.20 2.50
N PRO A 52 -13.06 6.32 2.48
CA PRO A 52 -13.96 5.21 2.11
C PRO A 52 -13.61 4.55 0.77
N GLY A 53 -13.24 5.35 -0.24
CA GLY A 53 -12.86 4.83 -1.57
C GLY A 53 -11.65 3.89 -1.56
N VAL A 54 -10.74 4.02 -0.58
CA VAL A 54 -9.64 3.07 -0.40
C VAL A 54 -10.14 1.75 0.18
N SER A 55 -11.02 1.80 1.18
CA SER A 55 -11.58 0.60 1.80
C SER A 55 -12.42 -0.20 0.81
N GLU A 56 -13.31 0.46 0.06
CA GLU A 56 -14.14 -0.20 -0.97
C GLU A 56 -13.28 -0.93 -2.01
N MET A 57 -12.18 -0.30 -2.41
CA MET A 57 -11.23 -0.89 -3.33
C MET A 57 -10.49 -2.09 -2.71
N LEU A 58 -9.98 -1.94 -1.48
CA LEU A 58 -9.25 -3.02 -0.80
C LEU A 58 -10.15 -4.22 -0.55
N GLN A 59 -11.45 -4.04 -0.31
CA GLN A 59 -12.39 -5.16 -0.19
C GLN A 59 -12.55 -5.97 -1.49
N ARG A 60 -12.28 -5.35 -2.64
CA ARG A 60 -12.24 -6.00 -3.97
C ARG A 60 -10.85 -6.57 -4.30
N PHE A 61 -9.89 -6.42 -3.41
CA PHE A 61 -8.56 -7.00 -3.55
C PHE A 61 -8.54 -8.46 -3.09
N ALA A 62 -8.36 -9.38 -4.04
CA ALA A 62 -8.23 -10.81 -3.79
C ALA A 62 -9.39 -11.40 -2.93
N SER A 63 -9.22 -12.63 -2.43
CA SER A 63 -10.10 -13.23 -1.43
C SER A 63 -9.84 -12.72 -0.01
N LEU A 64 -10.82 -12.91 0.89
CA LEU A 64 -10.67 -12.54 2.31
C LEU A 64 -9.46 -13.22 2.95
N GLN A 65 -9.21 -14.50 2.63
CA GLN A 65 -8.07 -15.26 3.15
C GLN A 65 -6.74 -14.59 2.76
N ILE A 66 -6.62 -14.13 1.52
CA ILE A 66 -5.44 -13.41 1.04
C ILE A 66 -5.31 -12.06 1.76
N ARG A 67 -6.41 -11.32 1.98
CA ARG A 67 -6.36 -10.03 2.69
C ARG A 67 -6.01 -10.13 4.16
N LEU A 68 -6.40 -11.22 4.82
CA LEU A 68 -6.09 -11.47 6.23
C LEU A 68 -4.60 -11.79 6.45
N GLN A 69 -3.95 -12.44 5.48
CA GLN A 69 -2.55 -12.85 5.57
C GLN A 69 -1.59 -11.88 4.87
N GLY A 70 -2.01 -11.28 3.76
CA GLY A 70 -1.24 -10.32 3.00
C GLY A 70 -1.11 -9.01 3.74
N THR A 71 0.12 -8.50 3.85
CA THR A 71 0.41 -7.23 4.51
C THR A 71 0.54 -6.09 3.50
N LEU A 72 0.26 -4.86 3.95
CA LEU A 72 0.42 -3.69 3.10
C LEU A 72 1.88 -3.50 2.67
N GLY A 73 2.83 -3.62 3.61
CA GLY A 73 4.26 -3.53 3.30
C GLY A 73 4.75 -4.67 2.41
N GLY A 74 4.19 -5.88 2.53
CA GLY A 74 4.49 -6.99 1.63
C GLY A 74 3.98 -6.75 0.21
N ASN A 75 2.80 -6.14 0.07
CA ASN A 75 2.25 -5.75 -1.23
C ASN A 75 3.16 -4.75 -1.94
N ILE A 76 3.58 -3.69 -1.24
CA ILE A 76 4.46 -2.65 -1.78
C ILE A 76 5.89 -3.15 -2.00
N GLY A 77 6.46 -3.86 -1.03
CA GLY A 77 7.83 -4.40 -1.09
C GLY A 77 8.03 -5.46 -2.18
N ASN A 78 6.97 -6.18 -2.58
CA ASN A 78 7.00 -7.10 -3.71
C ASN A 78 7.18 -6.37 -5.07
N ALA A 79 6.85 -5.07 -5.14
CA ALA A 79 7.06 -4.21 -6.30
C ALA A 79 6.54 -4.80 -7.62
N SER A 80 5.37 -5.44 -7.55
CA SER A 80 4.68 -5.99 -8.71
C SER A 80 3.95 -4.85 -9.45
N PRO A 81 4.11 -4.71 -10.78
CA PRO A 81 3.37 -3.71 -11.55
C PRO A 81 1.85 -3.87 -11.51
N ILE A 82 1.38 -5.07 -11.14
CA ILE A 82 -0.06 -5.40 -11.00
C ILE A 82 -0.50 -5.41 -9.53
N GLY A 83 0.28 -4.83 -8.62
CA GLY A 83 -0.12 -4.68 -7.22
C GLY A 83 -1.17 -3.59 -7.08
N ASP A 84 -2.41 -3.95 -6.77
CA ASP A 84 -3.52 -2.98 -6.79
C ASP A 84 -3.44 -1.91 -5.66
N ALA A 85 -2.67 -2.12 -4.60
CA ALA A 85 -2.53 -1.12 -3.54
C ALA A 85 -1.60 0.04 -3.94
N SER A 86 -0.60 -0.21 -4.80
CA SER A 86 0.37 0.81 -5.21
C SER A 86 -0.28 1.99 -5.94
N PRO A 87 -1.16 1.82 -6.94
CA PRO A 87 -1.78 2.95 -7.61
C PRO A 87 -2.67 3.80 -6.69
N VAL A 88 -3.36 3.18 -5.73
CA VAL A 88 -4.15 3.90 -4.72
C VAL A 88 -3.24 4.81 -3.89
N LEU A 89 -2.17 4.24 -3.34
CA LEU A 89 -1.25 4.99 -2.51
C LEU A 89 -0.47 6.06 -3.30
N LEU A 90 -0.17 5.81 -4.58
CA LEU A 90 0.41 6.81 -5.48
C LEU A 90 -0.54 7.99 -5.69
N ALA A 91 -1.81 7.73 -5.97
CA ALA A 91 -2.81 8.79 -6.13
C ALA A 91 -2.99 9.61 -4.84
N LEU A 92 -2.81 8.99 -3.67
CA LEU A 92 -2.87 9.67 -2.37
C LEU A 92 -1.58 10.40 -1.98
N ASN A 93 -0.57 10.46 -2.86
CA ASN A 93 0.74 11.03 -2.57
C ASN A 93 1.39 10.42 -1.30
N ALA A 94 1.19 9.12 -1.08
CA ALA A 94 1.70 8.44 0.10
C ALA A 94 3.24 8.43 0.14
N SER A 95 3.79 8.42 1.34
CA SER A 95 5.22 8.25 1.60
C SER A 95 5.50 6.96 2.38
N LEU A 96 6.66 6.37 2.16
CA LEU A 96 7.14 5.20 2.90
C LEU A 96 8.10 5.65 3.99
N LEU A 97 7.84 5.21 5.23
CA LEU A 97 8.80 5.30 6.31
C LEU A 97 9.68 4.05 6.27
N LEU A 98 10.93 4.22 5.88
CA LEU A 98 11.92 3.16 5.77
C LEU A 98 12.82 3.17 7.01
N GLN A 99 13.24 1.99 7.46
CA GLN A 99 14.07 1.85 8.65
C GLN A 99 15.23 0.88 8.42
N ARG A 100 16.42 1.27 8.88
CA ARG A 100 17.64 0.45 8.92
C ARG A 100 18.31 0.58 10.29
N GLY A 101 18.13 -0.42 11.15
CA GLY A 101 18.52 -0.31 12.56
C GLY A 101 17.76 0.85 13.21
N GLU A 102 18.49 1.77 13.85
CA GLU A 102 17.91 2.99 14.45
C GLU A 102 17.65 4.12 13.44
N GLN A 103 18.21 4.03 12.23
CA GLN A 103 18.07 5.07 11.21
C GLN A 103 16.71 4.96 10.52
N GLN A 104 16.01 6.08 10.40
CA GLN A 104 14.74 6.18 9.68
C GLN A 104 14.83 7.26 8.60
N ARG A 105 14.17 7.02 7.47
CA ARG A 105 13.98 8.01 6.42
C ARG A 105 12.59 7.92 5.82
N SER A 106 12.10 9.03 5.29
CA SER A 106 10.88 9.07 4.49
C SER A 106 11.23 9.07 3.01
N LEU A 107 10.46 8.36 2.21
CA LEU A 107 10.62 8.33 0.75
C LEU A 107 9.23 8.40 0.09
N PRO A 108 8.96 9.38 -0.78
CA PRO A 108 7.75 9.41 -1.59
C PRO A 108 7.56 8.09 -2.37
N LEU A 109 6.34 7.57 -2.43
CA LEU A 109 6.08 6.26 -3.04
C LEU A 109 6.37 6.23 -4.54
N ASP A 110 6.19 7.35 -5.24
CA ASP A 110 6.51 7.52 -6.66
C ASP A 110 8.01 7.36 -6.95
N GLN A 111 8.87 7.61 -5.97
CA GLN A 111 10.32 7.43 -6.05
C GLN A 111 10.78 6.04 -5.61
N PHE A 112 9.90 5.24 -4.99
CA PHE A 112 10.26 3.94 -4.42
C PHE A 112 10.54 2.87 -5.48
N PHE A 113 9.74 2.84 -6.55
CA PHE A 113 9.87 1.85 -7.62
C PHE A 113 10.86 2.32 -8.68
N THR A 114 11.91 1.55 -8.94
CA THR A 114 12.97 1.92 -9.90
C THR A 114 12.91 1.14 -11.20
N GLY A 115 12.02 0.15 -11.27
CA GLY A 115 11.88 -0.77 -12.38
C GLY A 115 11.03 -1.98 -11.99
N TYR A 116 10.90 -2.95 -12.90
CA TYR A 116 10.11 -4.16 -12.66
C TYR A 116 10.65 -4.95 -11.47
N ARG A 117 9.89 -5.02 -10.37
CA ARG A 117 10.29 -5.66 -9.10
C ARG A 117 11.59 -5.12 -8.50
N GLN A 118 11.89 -3.84 -8.75
CA GLN A 118 13.06 -3.16 -8.20
C GLN A 118 12.61 -1.99 -7.32
N THR A 119 13.24 -1.84 -6.17
CA THR A 119 12.90 -0.81 -5.19
C THR A 119 14.14 -0.01 -4.79
N ARG A 120 13.92 1.13 -4.12
CA ARG A 120 14.97 1.95 -3.49
C ARG A 120 15.42 1.46 -2.11
N LEU A 121 14.99 0.27 -1.66
CA LEU A 121 15.44 -0.26 -0.37
C LEU A 121 16.95 -0.50 -0.36
N GLU A 122 17.62 0.04 0.65
CA GLU A 122 19.03 -0.27 0.90
C GLU A 122 19.18 -1.64 1.59
N LYS A 123 20.38 -2.21 1.52
CA LYS A 123 20.66 -3.47 2.23
C LYS A 123 20.42 -3.31 3.74
N GLY A 124 19.58 -4.18 4.30
CA GLY A 124 19.21 -4.15 5.71
C GLY A 124 18.10 -3.15 6.05
N GLU A 125 17.56 -2.44 5.06
CA GLU A 125 16.43 -1.56 5.21
C GLU A 125 15.10 -2.32 5.00
N PHE A 126 14.05 -1.91 5.70
CA PHE A 126 12.70 -2.42 5.53
C PHE A 126 11.67 -1.30 5.57
N ILE A 127 10.49 -1.55 5.01
CA ILE A 127 9.34 -0.64 5.12
C ILE A 127 8.78 -0.79 6.54
N ARG A 128 8.83 0.27 7.33
CA ARG A 128 8.29 0.32 8.69
C ARG A 128 6.79 0.65 8.67
N ALA A 129 6.42 1.68 7.90
CA ALA A 129 5.05 2.14 7.78
C ALA A 129 4.84 2.92 6.47
N ILE A 130 3.57 3.11 6.12
CA ILE A 130 3.11 3.96 5.02
C ILE A 130 2.43 5.18 5.65
N ARG A 131 2.79 6.39 5.21
CA ARG A 131 2.20 7.65 5.64
C ARG A 131 1.32 8.22 4.53
N ILE A 132 0.12 8.65 4.88
CA ILE A 132 -0.81 9.38 4.00
C ILE A 132 -1.13 10.71 4.67
N ASP A 133 -0.71 11.82 4.08
CA ASP A 133 -1.00 13.15 4.60
C ASP A 133 -2.46 13.51 4.36
N LYS A 134 -3.20 13.93 5.39
CA LYS A 134 -4.64 14.22 5.26
C LYS A 134 -4.92 15.35 4.28
N VAL A 135 -4.00 16.31 4.17
CA VAL A 135 -4.11 17.45 3.24
C VAL A 135 -4.10 17.01 1.77
N THR A 136 -3.51 15.85 1.45
CA THR A 136 -3.48 15.34 0.08
C THR A 136 -4.75 14.57 -0.25
N VAL A 137 -5.59 14.21 0.72
CA VAL A 137 -6.76 13.37 0.49
C VAL A 137 -7.94 14.23 0.06
N SER A 138 -8.37 14.07 -1.20
CA SER A 138 -9.62 14.65 -1.67
C SER A 138 -10.83 13.94 -1.08
N PRO A 139 -11.89 14.66 -0.68
CA PRO A 139 -13.17 14.04 -0.34
C PRO A 139 -13.78 13.26 -1.52
N ASP A 140 -13.41 13.60 -2.76
CA ASP A 140 -13.88 12.97 -3.99
C ASP A 140 -12.93 11.87 -4.49
N PHE A 141 -12.06 11.33 -3.63
CA PHE A 141 -11.17 10.23 -3.99
C PHE A 141 -11.96 9.03 -4.51
N VAL A 142 -11.59 8.54 -5.69
CA VAL A 142 -12.21 7.36 -6.31
C VAL A 142 -11.16 6.42 -6.89
N ALA A 143 -11.40 5.11 -6.75
CA ALA A 143 -10.55 4.08 -7.34
C ALA A 143 -11.38 3.04 -8.09
N TRP A 144 -10.94 2.70 -9.31
CA TRP A 144 -11.60 1.76 -10.19
C TRP A 144 -10.68 0.58 -10.51
N LYS A 145 -11.21 -0.61 -10.24
CA LYS A 145 -10.64 -1.89 -10.66
C LYS A 145 -11.50 -2.51 -11.74
N VAL A 146 -10.89 -2.76 -12.90
CA VAL A 146 -11.50 -3.44 -14.05
C VAL A 146 -10.82 -4.78 -14.26
N SER A 147 -11.61 -5.85 -14.24
CA SER A 147 -11.16 -7.24 -14.34
C SER A 147 -12.24 -8.09 -15.03
N LYS A 148 -11.92 -9.33 -15.45
CA LYS A 148 -12.91 -10.20 -16.12
C LYS A 148 -13.97 -10.69 -15.15
N ARG A 149 -13.62 -10.88 -13.88
CA ARG A 149 -14.55 -11.11 -12.76
C ARG A 149 -14.47 -9.97 -11.77
N ARG A 150 -15.61 -9.58 -11.18
CA ARG A 150 -15.69 -8.46 -10.25
C ARG A 150 -14.84 -8.68 -8.99
N ASP A 151 -14.76 -9.94 -8.54
CA ASP A 151 -14.06 -10.38 -7.32
C ASP A 151 -12.98 -11.42 -7.65
N ASP A 152 -11.94 -11.47 -6.82
CA ASP A 152 -10.83 -12.44 -6.85
C ASP A 152 -10.16 -12.62 -8.22
N ASP A 153 -9.95 -11.50 -8.93
CA ASP A 153 -9.31 -11.48 -10.24
C ASP A 153 -8.17 -10.45 -10.28
N ILE A 154 -7.20 -10.71 -11.16
CA ILE A 154 -6.09 -9.80 -11.40
C ILE A 154 -6.63 -8.62 -12.22
N SER A 155 -6.28 -7.40 -11.83
CA SER A 155 -6.67 -6.19 -12.56
C SER A 155 -6.15 -6.25 -13.99
N ALA A 156 -7.05 -6.05 -14.96
CA ALA A 156 -6.67 -5.72 -16.32
C ALA A 156 -6.26 -4.25 -16.41
N VAL A 157 -7.04 -3.39 -15.73
CA VAL A 157 -6.75 -1.96 -15.56
C VAL A 157 -7.10 -1.57 -14.13
N PHE A 158 -6.22 -0.78 -13.51
CA PHE A 158 -6.45 -0.17 -12.23
C PHE A 158 -6.17 1.34 -12.33
N ALA A 159 -7.12 2.15 -11.89
CA ALA A 159 -6.97 3.61 -11.85
C ALA A 159 -7.45 4.16 -10.51
N ALA A 160 -6.72 5.11 -9.95
CA ALA A 160 -7.11 5.86 -8.77
C ALA A 160 -6.98 7.36 -9.09
N PHE A 161 -7.97 8.13 -8.67
CA PHE A 161 -8.07 9.56 -8.93
C PHE A 161 -8.25 10.28 -7.60
N ASN A 162 -7.40 11.27 -7.39
CA ASN A 162 -7.40 12.12 -6.22
C ASN A 162 -7.32 13.56 -6.71
N LEU A 163 -8.49 14.20 -6.87
CA LEU A 163 -8.62 15.51 -7.51
C LEU A 163 -9.19 16.50 -6.51
N GLN A 164 -8.57 17.66 -6.36
CA GLN A 164 -9.16 18.78 -5.65
C GLN A 164 -9.90 19.63 -6.68
N ILE A 165 -11.20 19.83 -6.46
CA ILE A 165 -12.07 20.61 -7.35
C ILE A 165 -12.66 21.75 -6.55
N GLU A 166 -12.22 22.97 -6.85
CA GLU A 166 -12.77 24.18 -6.25
C GLU A 166 -13.48 24.99 -7.33
N GLN A 167 -14.79 25.20 -7.17
CA GLN A 167 -15.61 25.99 -8.09
C GLN A 167 -15.51 25.54 -9.57
N GLY A 168 -15.36 24.24 -9.80
CA GLY A 168 -15.23 23.66 -11.15
C GLY A 168 -13.82 23.73 -11.74
N VAL A 169 -12.84 24.21 -10.99
CA VAL A 169 -11.42 24.22 -11.37
C VAL A 169 -10.70 23.08 -10.66
N VAL A 170 -9.97 22.28 -11.43
CA VAL A 170 -9.07 21.24 -10.89
C VAL A 170 -7.79 21.92 -10.41
N SER A 171 -7.46 21.77 -9.13
CA SER A 171 -6.17 22.16 -8.56
C SER A 171 -5.28 20.93 -8.34
N SER A 172 -3.96 21.13 -8.44
CA SER A 172 -2.99 20.11 -8.02
C SER A 172 -2.81 20.19 -6.51
N SER A 173 -2.83 19.04 -5.85
CA SER A 173 -2.41 18.86 -4.46
C SER A 173 -0.89 18.95 -4.30
#